data_AF-A0A2G9UAK4-F1
#
_entry.id   AF-A0A2G9UAK4-F1
#
_cell.length_a   1.000
_cell.length_b   1.000
_cell.length_c   1.000
_cell.angle_alpha   90.00
_cell.angle_beta   90.00
_cell.angle_gamma   90.00
#
_symmetry.space_group_name_H-M   'P 1'
#
loop_
_entity.id
_entity.type
_entity.pdbx_description
1 polymer ?
#
loop_
_entity_poly.entity_id
_entity_poly.type
_entity_poly.pdbx_seq_one_letter_code
_entity_poly.pdbx_strand_id
1 'polypeptide(L)'
;MSEGGDAKSSGIPIAELGVEQISALQRQVDQELSFFQESANQLKMYIRAELHDPDRMLVEMGTGYFAEVSREKARDFFERKKKYISKQVETIEKIILDKKRTRNIISETLQTKIQAQLAQMPVPK
;
A
#
# COMPACT_ATOMS: atom_id res chain seq x y z
N MET A 1 -6.79 54.53 9.26
CA MET A 1 -8.06 53.77 9.22
C MET A 1 -7.76 52.37 8.74
N SER A 2 -8.20 51.40 9.54
CA SER A 2 -8.41 49.97 9.26
C SER A 2 -7.31 49.17 8.54
N GLU A 3 -6.67 48.25 9.28
CA GLU A 3 -6.86 46.81 9.08
C GLU A 3 -6.03 46.01 10.09
N GLY A 4 -6.58 44.90 10.58
CA GLY A 4 -5.91 44.00 11.51
C GLY A 4 -6.92 43.18 12.28
N GLY A 5 -7.64 42.29 11.59
CA GLY A 5 -8.60 41.38 12.21
C GLY A 5 -7.90 40.40 13.15
N ASP A 6 -8.30 40.43 14.41
CA ASP A 6 -7.94 39.43 15.41
C ASP A 6 -8.53 38.07 15.00
N ALA A 7 -7.65 37.16 14.58
CA ALA A 7 -7.94 35.76 14.51
C ALA A 7 -8.25 35.27 15.93
N LYS A 8 -9.54 35.08 16.24
CA LYS A 8 -9.98 34.36 17.44
C LYS A 8 -9.29 33.00 17.45
N SER A 9 -8.29 32.85 18.30
CA SER A 9 -7.78 31.56 18.73
C SER A 9 -8.91 30.83 19.44
N SER A 10 -9.61 29.94 18.72
CA SER A 10 -10.58 29.03 19.32
C SER A 10 -9.84 27.94 20.10
N GLY A 11 -9.15 28.34 21.17
CA GLY A 11 -8.66 27.43 22.19
C GLY A 11 -9.76 27.27 23.24
N ILE A 12 -10.32 26.08 23.37
CA ILE A 12 -11.21 25.76 24.49
C ILE A 12 -10.39 25.94 25.78
N PRO A 13 -10.83 26.76 26.75
CA PRO A 13 -10.11 26.91 28.00
C PRO A 13 -10.04 25.55 28.72
N ILE A 14 -8.84 25.03 28.91
CA ILE A 14 -8.61 23.74 29.58
C ILE A 14 -9.24 23.73 31.00
N ALA A 15 -9.39 24.91 31.61
CA ALA A 15 -10.03 25.11 32.90
C ALA A 15 -11.54 24.82 32.94
N GLU A 16 -12.22 24.77 31.79
CA GLU A 16 -13.66 24.48 31.68
C GLU A 16 -13.95 23.00 31.34
N LEU A 17 -12.91 22.19 31.13
CA LEU A 17 -13.04 20.79 30.76
C LEU A 17 -13.30 19.89 31.98
N GLY A 18 -14.20 18.92 31.82
CA GLY A 18 -14.41 17.89 32.83
C GLY A 18 -13.20 16.95 32.95
N VAL A 19 -13.05 16.26 34.09
CA VAL A 19 -11.92 15.35 34.39
C VAL A 19 -11.71 14.30 33.29
N GLU A 20 -12.79 13.80 32.68
CA GLU A 20 -12.76 12.87 31.54
C GLU A 20 -12.11 13.46 30.29
N GLN A 21 -12.45 14.70 29.92
CA GLN A 21 -11.90 15.39 28.75
C GLN A 21 -10.42 15.72 28.95
N ILE A 22 -10.04 16.12 30.16
CA ILE A 22 -8.64 16.38 30.54
C ILE A 22 -7.84 15.07 30.48
N SER A 23 -8.39 13.96 30.97
CA SER A 23 -7.73 12.64 30.92
C SER A 23 -7.55 12.13 29.49
N ALA A 24 -8.55 12.34 28.62
CA ALA A 24 -8.45 12.00 27.21
C ALA A 24 -7.39 12.86 26.50
N LEU A 25 -7.36 14.16 26.78
CA LEU A 25 -6.37 15.09 26.22
C LEU A 25 -4.96 14.75 26.71
N GLN A 26 -4.79 14.41 28.00
CA GLN A 26 -3.51 13.97 28.54
C GLN A 26 -3.00 12.71 27.82
N ARG A 27 -3.85 11.69 27.66
CA ARG A 27 -3.48 10.47 26.91
C ARG A 27 -3.10 10.77 25.47
N GLN A 28 -3.80 11.70 24.81
CA GLN A 28 -3.47 12.10 23.45
C GLN A 28 -2.09 12.79 23.40
N VAL A 29 -1.83 13.74 24.30
CA VAL A 29 -0.54 14.44 24.37
C VAL A 29 0.61 13.49 24.69
N ASP A 30 0.41 12.53 25.58
CA ASP A 30 1.43 11.52 25.91
C ASP A 30 1.74 10.61 24.70
N GLN A 31 0.72 10.23 23.91
CA GLN A 31 0.91 9.48 22.67
C GLN A 31 1.68 10.27 21.63
N GLU A 32 1.32 11.54 21.42
CA GLU A 32 2.03 12.43 20.49
C GLU A 32 3.49 12.63 20.94
N LEU A 33 3.73 12.87 22.23
CA LEU A 33 5.08 13.03 22.77
C LEU A 33 5.93 11.77 22.57
N SER A 34 5.36 10.59 22.82
CA SER A 34 6.02 9.30 22.58
C SER A 34 6.39 9.13 21.10
N PHE A 35 5.44 9.42 20.20
CA PHE A 35 5.66 9.36 18.75
C PHE A 35 6.79 10.30 18.30
N PHE A 36 6.83 11.54 18.82
CA PHE A 36 7.88 12.49 18.48
C PHE A 36 9.24 12.11 19.07
N GLN A 37 9.29 11.54 20.28
CA GLN A 37 10.52 11.02 20.87
C GLN A 37 11.08 9.84 20.07
N GLU A 38 10.23 8.91 19.64
CA GLU A 38 10.62 7.79 18.79
C GLU A 38 11.13 8.27 17.42
N SER A 39 10.38 9.16 16.78
CA SER A 39 10.78 9.80 15.50
C SER A 39 12.13 10.54 15.64
N ALA A 40 12.32 11.28 16.73
CA ALA A 40 13.57 11.98 17.00
C ALA A 40 14.74 11.01 17.24
N ASN A 41 14.51 9.87 17.89
CA ASN A 41 15.55 8.85 18.09
C ASN A 41 15.90 8.13 16.77
N GLN A 42 14.93 7.88 15.88
CA GLN A 42 15.22 7.38 14.54
C GLN A 42 16.04 8.41 13.72
N LEU A 43 15.75 9.70 13.86
CA LEU A 43 16.48 10.80 13.20
C LEU A 43 17.91 11.01 13.73
N LYS A 44 18.26 10.52 14.92
CA LYS A 44 19.62 10.66 15.47
C LYS A 44 20.64 9.73 14.80
N MET A 45 20.21 8.83 13.90
CA MET A 45 21.09 7.87 13.22
C MET A 45 21.36 8.22 11.75
N TYR A 46 21.63 9.50 11.43
CA TYR A 46 22.11 9.87 10.10
C TYR A 46 23.56 10.37 10.19
N ILE A 47 24.47 9.67 9.51
CA ILE A 47 25.87 10.07 9.38
C ILE A 47 25.99 10.90 8.10
N ARG A 48 26.68 12.04 8.18
CA ARG A 48 27.02 12.82 6.99
C ARG A 48 28.02 12.05 6.15
N ALA A 49 27.66 11.76 4.90
CA ALA A 49 28.51 11.11 3.92
C ALA A 49 28.42 11.84 2.58
N GLU A 50 29.48 11.73 1.79
CA GLU A 50 29.57 12.27 0.43
C GLU A 50 29.66 11.11 -0.56
N LEU A 51 28.91 11.20 -1.67
CA LEU A 51 29.03 10.21 -2.74
C LEU A 51 30.33 10.46 -3.50
N HIS A 52 31.19 9.44 -3.57
CA HIS A 52 32.43 9.51 -4.33
C HIS A 52 32.19 9.57 -5.84
N ASP A 53 31.33 8.70 -6.38
CA ASP A 53 30.99 8.66 -7.81
C ASP A 53 29.49 8.43 -8.02
N PRO A 54 28.69 9.48 -8.27
CA PRO A 54 27.25 9.36 -8.49
C PRO A 54 26.86 8.72 -9.83
N ASP A 55 27.79 8.51 -10.76
CA ASP A 55 27.52 7.93 -12.07
C ASP A 55 27.73 6.42 -12.10
N ARG A 56 28.31 5.86 -11.03
CA ARG A 56 28.49 4.42 -10.87
C ARG A 56 27.72 3.92 -9.66
N MET A 57 26.96 2.86 -9.86
CA MET A 57 26.09 2.28 -8.84
C MET A 57 26.15 0.76 -8.87
N LEU A 58 26.03 0.15 -7.70
CA LEU A 58 25.89 -1.29 -7.57
C LEU A 58 24.44 -1.69 -7.81
N VAL A 59 24.21 -2.58 -8.76
CA VAL A 59 22.88 -3.15 -9.05
C VAL A 59 22.92 -4.65 -8.80
N GLU A 60 21.92 -5.15 -8.06
CA GLU A 60 21.72 -6.59 -7.83
C GLU A 60 21.19 -7.25 -9.12
N MET A 61 21.91 -8.28 -9.57
CA MET A 61 21.65 -8.95 -10.85
C MET A 61 20.97 -10.32 -10.67
N GLY A 62 20.75 -10.75 -9.43
CA GLY A 62 20.16 -12.03 -9.05
C GLY A 62 21.12 -12.89 -8.22
N THR A 63 20.55 -13.80 -7.43
CA THR A 63 21.28 -14.77 -6.59
C THR A 63 22.31 -14.15 -5.63
N GLY A 64 22.15 -12.86 -5.29
CA GLY A 64 23.05 -12.14 -4.39
C GLY A 64 24.30 -11.58 -5.07
N TYR A 65 24.41 -11.62 -6.40
CA TYR A 65 25.50 -10.97 -7.13
C TYR A 65 25.17 -9.51 -7.45
N PHE A 66 26.16 -8.64 -7.25
CA PHE A 66 26.08 -7.22 -7.55
C PHE A 66 27.08 -6.86 -8.65
N ALA A 67 26.65 -6.01 -9.58
CA ALA A 67 27.52 -5.47 -10.62
C ALA A 67 27.58 -3.95 -10.50
N GLU A 68 28.78 -3.38 -10.58
CA GLU A 68 28.97 -1.94 -10.73
C GLU A 68 28.60 -1.55 -12.17
N VAL A 69 27.63 -0.66 -12.30
CA VAL A 69 27.09 -0.23 -13.59
C VAL A 69 26.96 1.28 -13.62
N SER A 70 27.07 1.85 -14.82
CA SER A 70 26.77 3.26 -15.05
C SER A 70 25.30 3.57 -14.82
N ARG A 71 24.98 4.80 -14.42
CA ARG A 71 23.61 5.33 -14.30
C ARG A 71 22.70 4.99 -15.49
N GLU A 72 23.19 5.15 -16.71
CA GLU A 72 22.42 4.85 -17.92
C GLU A 72 22.07 3.36 -18.04
N LYS A 73 23.06 2.48 -17.93
CA LYS A 73 22.82 1.02 -17.94
C LYS A 73 21.90 0.56 -16.81
N ALA A 74 21.99 1.16 -15.63
CA ALA A 74 21.10 0.86 -14.51
C ALA A 74 19.65 1.24 -14.83
N ARG A 75 19.43 2.45 -15.36
CA ARG A 75 18.12 2.90 -15.84
C ARG A 75 17.54 1.91 -16.85
N ASP A 76 18.32 1.54 -17.86
CA ASP A 76 17.87 0.61 -18.90
C ASP A 76 17.59 -0.79 -18.35
N PHE A 77 18.37 -1.26 -17.38
CA PHE A 77 18.12 -2.51 -16.67
C PHE A 77 16.77 -2.49 -15.94
N PHE A 78 16.51 -1.44 -15.15
CA PHE A 78 15.25 -1.32 -14.40
C PHE A 78 14.04 -1.11 -15.32
N GLU A 79 14.17 -0.36 -16.41
CA GLU A 79 13.10 -0.19 -17.40
C GLU A 79 12.74 -1.51 -18.10
N ARG A 80 13.75 -2.32 -18.47
CA ARG A 80 13.50 -3.67 -19.01
C ARG A 80 12.81 -4.57 -17.98
N LYS A 81 13.25 -4.52 -16.71
CA LYS A 81 12.65 -5.33 -15.63
C LYS A 81 11.20 -4.92 -15.38
N LYS A 82 10.92 -3.60 -15.33
CA LYS A 82 9.56 -3.04 -15.24
C LYS A 82 8.68 -3.54 -16.38
N LYS A 83 9.13 -3.39 -17.62
CA LYS A 83 8.39 -3.85 -18.82
C LYS A 83 8.10 -5.35 -18.77
N TYR A 84 9.08 -6.16 -18.35
CA TYR A 84 8.90 -7.60 -18.18
C TYR A 84 7.80 -7.90 -17.16
N ILE A 85 7.87 -7.32 -15.97
CA ILE A 85 6.89 -7.53 -14.89
C ILE A 85 5.49 -7.09 -15.35
N SER A 86 5.35 -5.92 -15.99
CA SER A 86 4.07 -5.45 -16.53
C SER A 86 3.47 -6.45 -17.51
N LYS A 87 4.28 -7.02 -18.41
CA LYS A 87 3.81 -8.04 -19.36
C LYS A 87 3.39 -9.35 -18.66
N GLN A 88 4.06 -9.73 -17.57
CA GLN A 88 3.64 -10.88 -16.76
C GLN A 88 2.29 -10.63 -16.10
N VAL A 89 2.07 -9.43 -15.55
CA VAL A 89 0.77 -9.03 -14.96
C VAL A 89 -0.34 -9.12 -16.00
N GLU A 90 -0.17 -8.51 -17.17
CA GLU A 90 -1.15 -8.59 -18.27
C GLU A 90 -1.47 -10.03 -18.69
N THR A 91 -0.46 -10.90 -18.70
CA THR A 91 -0.64 -12.32 -19.04
C THR A 91 -1.47 -13.03 -17.98
N ILE A 92 -1.20 -12.78 -16.70
CA ILE A 92 -1.95 -13.35 -15.58
C ILE A 92 -3.41 -12.84 -15.59
N GLU A 93 -3.62 -11.55 -15.86
CA GLU A 93 -4.98 -10.98 -15.96
C GLU A 93 -5.81 -11.67 -17.04
N LYS A 94 -5.23 -11.94 -18.22
CA LYS A 94 -5.89 -12.72 -19.29
C LYS A 94 -6.25 -14.13 -18.82
N ILE A 95 -5.32 -14.83 -18.18
CA ILE A 95 -5.56 -16.17 -17.65
C ILE A 95 -6.70 -16.14 -16.61
N ILE A 96 -6.74 -15.13 -15.72
CA ILE A 96 -7.81 -14.97 -14.73
C ILE A 96 -9.16 -14.76 -15.40
N LEU A 97 -9.23 -13.90 -16.42
CA LEU A 97 -10.47 -13.65 -17.17
C LEU A 97 -10.97 -14.93 -17.85
N ASP A 98 -10.09 -15.67 -18.52
CA ASP A 98 -10.44 -16.94 -19.16
C ASP A 98 -10.94 -17.96 -18.13
N LYS A 99 -10.24 -18.10 -16.99
CA LYS A 99 -10.65 -19.01 -15.91
C LYS A 99 -12.00 -18.62 -15.31
N LYS A 100 -12.28 -17.32 -15.14
CA LYS A 100 -13.59 -16.83 -14.70
C LYS A 100 -14.69 -17.20 -15.70
N ARG A 101 -14.44 -17.01 -17.00
CA ARG A 101 -15.39 -17.39 -18.06
C ARG A 101 -15.67 -18.90 -18.07
N THR A 102 -14.62 -19.72 -18.01
CA THR A 102 -14.77 -21.18 -17.92
C THR A 102 -15.56 -21.59 -16.68
N ARG A 103 -15.27 -20.99 -15.52
CA ARG A 103 -16.03 -21.24 -14.28
C ARG A 103 -17.52 -20.96 -14.47
N ASN A 104 -17.88 -19.83 -15.05
CA ASN A 104 -19.29 -19.45 -15.25
C ASN A 104 -20.02 -20.46 -16.14
N ILE A 105 -19.42 -20.86 -17.26
CA ILE A 105 -19.98 -21.87 -18.17
C ILE A 105 -20.22 -23.20 -17.44
N ILE A 106 -19.25 -23.63 -16.60
CA ILE A 106 -19.38 -24.85 -15.79
C ILE A 106 -20.55 -24.71 -14.80
N SER A 107 -20.65 -23.57 -14.10
CA SER A 107 -21.72 -23.31 -13.14
C SER A 107 -23.10 -23.29 -13.80
N GLU A 108 -23.25 -22.66 -14.96
CA GLU A 108 -24.50 -22.66 -15.74
C GLU A 108 -24.87 -24.08 -16.17
N THR A 109 -23.93 -24.82 -16.75
CA THR A 109 -24.15 -26.21 -17.19
C THR A 109 -24.57 -27.11 -16.02
N LEU A 110 -23.94 -26.92 -14.85
CA LEU A 110 -24.28 -27.68 -13.65
C LEU A 110 -25.72 -27.36 -13.18
N GLN A 111 -26.10 -26.08 -13.13
CA GLN A 111 -27.46 -25.68 -12.78
C GLN A 111 -28.50 -26.26 -13.73
N THR A 112 -28.25 -26.21 -15.04
CA THR A 112 -29.13 -26.82 -16.05
C THR A 112 -29.28 -28.33 -15.84
N LYS A 113 -28.18 -29.05 -15.56
CA LYS A 113 -28.24 -30.50 -15.30
C LYS A 113 -29.02 -30.83 -14.03
N ILE A 114 -28.85 -30.06 -12.95
CA ILE A 114 -29.58 -30.26 -11.70
C ILE A 114 -31.08 -30.05 -11.92
N GLN A 115 -31.49 -28.98 -12.61
CA GLN A 115 -32.90 -28.73 -12.92
C GLN A 115 -33.52 -29.84 -13.78
N ALA A 116 -32.82 -30.31 -14.81
CA ALA A 116 -33.27 -31.43 -15.63
C ALA A 116 -33.44 -32.72 -14.83
N GLN A 117 -32.57 -32.97 -13.84
CA GLN A 117 -32.63 -34.15 -12.97
C GLN A 117 -33.79 -34.08 -11.97
N LEU A 118 -34.05 -32.90 -11.39
CA LEU A 118 -35.20 -32.68 -10.49
C LEU A 118 -36.54 -32.82 -11.22
N ALA A 119 -36.62 -32.42 -12.50
CA ALA A 119 -37.82 -32.59 -13.33
C ALA A 119 -38.11 -34.05 -13.73
N GLN A 120 -37.13 -34.96 -13.59
CA GLN A 120 -37.26 -36.39 -13.90
C GLN A 120 -37.47 -37.26 -12.66
N MET A 121 -37.45 -36.70 -11.43
CA MET A 121 -37.82 -37.45 -10.24
C MET A 121 -39.34 -37.69 -10.22
N PRO A 122 -39.81 -38.96 -10.18
CA PRO A 122 -41.24 -39.24 -10.07
C PRO A 122 -41.75 -38.73 -8.73
N VAL A 123 -42.90 -38.04 -8.74
CA VAL A 123 -43.60 -37.65 -7.52
C VAL A 123 -43.91 -38.92 -6.72
N PRO A 124 -43.46 -39.05 -5.46
CA PRO A 124 -43.81 -40.20 -4.64
C PRO A 124 -45.33 -40.22 -4.45
N LYS A 125 -45.94 -41.36 -4.79
CA LYS A 125 -47.36 -41.64 -4.54
C LYS A 125 -47.65 -41.74 -3.05
#